data_AF-A0AA35W3X2-F1
#
_entry.id   AF-A0AA35W3X2-F1
#
_cell.length_a   1.000
_cell.length_b   1.000
_cell.length_c   1.000
_cell.angle_alpha   90.00
_cell.angle_beta   90.00
_cell.angle_gamma   90.00
#
_symmetry.space_group_name_H-M   'P 1'
#
loop_
_entity.id
_entity.type
_entity.pdbx_description
1 polymer ?
#
loop_
_entity_poly.entity_id
_entity_poly.type
_entity_poly.pdbx_seq_one_letter_code
_entity_poly.pdbx_strand_id
1 'polypeptide(L)'
;MGVGTESDMNCTLLRTADQKLLLLFRKANCNNGNVGNNRLEAKAESSDEVISYPKAELWRHCLLRGANLGSFVSIIFGTPVLLYKGVRQPITLLQRLSRISTYGVGCGMLLAAVMTANMTWGNTEEQIFDRSYRLRYNKGQVLMDQVSYVGVIGGGLAGGLSSPANWCKGGVQGACLGLGLAVFTQMLLKPLVVSKDL
;
A
#
# COMPACT_ATOMS: atom_id res chain seq x y z
N MET A 1 -59.63 -8.27 0.15
CA MET A 1 -58.41 -9.03 0.50
C MET A 1 -57.68 -9.32 -0.80
N GLY A 2 -56.38 -9.00 -0.88
CA GLY A 2 -55.50 -9.39 -1.99
C GLY A 2 -54.95 -8.21 -2.80
N VAL A 3 -53.90 -7.55 -2.30
CA VAL A 3 -53.03 -6.65 -3.08
C VAL A 3 -51.60 -7.07 -2.80
N GLY A 4 -50.88 -7.51 -3.84
CA GLY A 4 -49.45 -7.78 -3.77
C GLY A 4 -48.96 -8.63 -4.92
N THR A 5 -48.54 -8.01 -6.03
CA THR A 5 -47.76 -8.68 -7.10
C THR A 5 -47.12 -7.67 -8.05
N GLU A 6 -46.16 -6.84 -7.60
CA GLU A 6 -45.33 -6.09 -8.56
C GLU A 6 -43.90 -5.78 -8.08
N SER A 7 -43.64 -5.77 -6.77
CA SER A 7 -42.29 -5.49 -6.24
C SER A 7 -41.29 -6.65 -6.37
N ASP A 8 -41.75 -7.89 -6.52
CA ASP A 8 -40.87 -9.07 -6.44
C ASP A 8 -40.19 -9.43 -7.77
N MET A 9 -40.67 -8.90 -8.90
CA MET A 9 -40.16 -9.28 -10.23
C MET A 9 -38.87 -8.52 -10.63
N ASN A 10 -38.63 -7.35 -10.05
CA ASN A 10 -37.41 -6.57 -10.31
C ASN A 10 -36.18 -7.08 -9.52
N CYS A 11 -36.39 -7.81 -8.43
CA CYS A 11 -35.28 -8.29 -7.60
C CYS A 11 -34.59 -9.53 -8.19
N THR A 12 -35.29 -10.32 -9.01
CA THR A 12 -34.73 -11.53 -9.64
C THR A 12 -33.84 -11.21 -10.85
N LEU A 13 -34.17 -10.15 -11.61
CA LEU A 13 -33.41 -9.74 -12.79
C LEU A 13 -32.02 -9.18 -12.43
N LEU A 14 -31.91 -8.45 -11.30
CA LEU A 14 -30.64 -7.92 -10.79
C LEU A 14 -29.67 -9.04 -10.37
N ARG A 15 -30.16 -10.15 -9.80
CA ARG A 15 -29.29 -11.30 -9.44
C ARG A 15 -28.73 -12.05 -10.65
N THR A 16 -29.46 -12.12 -11.76
CA THR A 16 -29.00 -12.83 -12.96
C THR A 16 -27.95 -12.04 -13.75
N ALA A 17 -27.96 -10.70 -13.67
CA ALA A 17 -26.94 -9.87 -14.31
C ALA A 17 -25.58 -9.99 -13.60
N ASP A 18 -25.58 -10.00 -12.26
CA ASP A 18 -24.34 -10.14 -11.46
C ASP A 18 -23.67 -11.51 -11.64
N GLN A 19 -24.45 -12.60 -11.76
CA GLN A 19 -23.87 -13.93 -11.99
C GLN A 19 -23.23 -14.07 -13.37
N LYS A 20 -23.80 -13.46 -14.42
CA LYS A 20 -23.19 -13.45 -15.75
C LYS A 20 -21.93 -12.59 -15.78
N LEU A 21 -21.91 -11.45 -15.07
CA LEU A 21 -20.73 -10.60 -14.96
C LEU A 21 -19.59 -11.33 -14.22
N LEU A 22 -19.89 -12.00 -13.11
CA LEU A 22 -18.91 -12.80 -12.37
C LEU A 22 -18.37 -14.00 -13.17
N LEU A 23 -19.20 -14.64 -14.01
CA LEU A 23 -18.74 -15.71 -14.90
C LEU A 23 -17.89 -15.19 -16.06
N LEU A 24 -18.18 -14.00 -16.59
CA LEU A 24 -17.34 -13.35 -17.61
C LEU A 24 -15.99 -12.90 -17.04
N PHE A 25 -15.97 -12.33 -15.83
CA PHE A 25 -14.71 -12.04 -15.12
C PHE A 25 -13.90 -13.29 -14.82
N ARG A 26 -14.55 -14.42 -14.48
CA ARG A 26 -13.86 -15.70 -14.25
C ARG A 26 -13.30 -16.31 -15.54
N LYS A 27 -13.98 -16.13 -16.67
CA LYS A 27 -13.56 -16.70 -17.97
C LYS A 27 -12.46 -15.87 -18.65
N ALA A 28 -12.48 -14.54 -18.49
CA ALA A 28 -11.41 -13.66 -18.94
C ALA A 28 -10.09 -13.91 -18.20
N ASN A 29 -10.15 -14.29 -16.91
CA ASN A 29 -8.96 -14.56 -16.11
C ASN A 29 -8.31 -15.94 -16.37
N CYS A 30 -9.01 -16.88 -17.03
CA CYS A 30 -8.45 -18.19 -17.38
C CYS A 30 -7.72 -18.22 -18.73
N ASN A 31 -8.01 -17.30 -19.65
CA ASN A 31 -7.44 -17.35 -21.01
C ASN A 31 -6.06 -16.66 -21.13
N ASN A 32 -5.60 -15.97 -20.07
CA ASN A 32 -4.26 -15.38 -20.00
C ASN A 32 -3.22 -16.37 -19.41
N GLY A 33 -3.59 -17.64 -19.24
CA GLY A 33 -2.72 -18.68 -18.66
C GLY A 33 -1.77 -19.36 -19.64
N ASN A 34 -1.97 -19.23 -20.97
CA ASN A 34 -1.28 -20.10 -21.94
C ASN A 34 -0.12 -19.47 -22.71
N VAL A 35 0.08 -18.15 -22.64
CA VAL A 35 1.28 -17.49 -23.22
C VAL A 35 2.42 -17.40 -22.19
N GLY A 36 2.13 -17.69 -20.91
CA GLY A 36 3.12 -17.71 -19.82
C GLY A 36 3.83 -19.05 -19.62
N ASN A 37 3.21 -20.19 -19.93
CA ASN A 37 3.72 -21.50 -19.50
C ASN A 37 5.10 -21.85 -20.09
N ASN A 38 5.37 -21.53 -21.35
CA ASN A 38 6.68 -21.81 -21.96
C ASN A 38 7.82 -20.92 -21.43
N ARG A 39 7.50 -19.81 -20.73
CA ARG A 39 8.49 -18.94 -20.07
C ARG A 39 8.56 -19.17 -18.55
N LEU A 40 7.53 -19.82 -17.99
CA LEU A 40 7.45 -20.17 -16.57
C LEU A 40 8.17 -21.48 -16.28
N GLU A 41 8.12 -22.48 -17.18
CA GLU A 41 8.85 -23.74 -17.01
C GLU A 41 10.37 -23.55 -17.14
N ALA A 42 10.83 -22.68 -18.06
CA ALA A 42 12.25 -22.34 -18.16
C ALA A 42 12.79 -21.48 -16.99
N LYS A 43 11.90 -20.89 -16.16
CA LYS A 43 12.28 -20.11 -14.97
C LYS A 43 12.04 -20.89 -13.66
N ALA A 44 11.30 -21.99 -13.71
CA ALA A 44 10.99 -22.81 -12.54
C ALA A 44 12.18 -23.69 -12.09
N GLU A 45 13.17 -23.96 -12.96
CA GLU A 45 14.31 -24.84 -12.62
C GLU A 45 15.58 -24.11 -12.15
N SER A 46 15.64 -22.77 -12.20
CA SER A 46 16.85 -22.01 -11.83
C SER A 46 16.65 -20.94 -10.75
N SER A 47 15.55 -21.01 -10.00
CA SER A 47 15.30 -20.06 -8.91
C SER A 47 14.56 -20.72 -7.77
N ASP A 48 15.15 -21.77 -7.18
CA ASP A 48 15.29 -21.78 -5.73
C ASP A 48 16.11 -20.54 -5.36
N GLU A 49 15.50 -19.36 -5.50
CA GLU A 49 16.05 -18.10 -5.02
C GLU A 49 15.88 -18.20 -3.51
N VAL A 50 16.79 -18.97 -2.88
CA VAL A 50 16.83 -19.23 -1.46
C VAL A 50 16.79 -17.86 -0.81
N ILE A 51 15.63 -17.52 -0.24
CA ILE A 51 15.42 -16.25 0.45
C ILE A 51 16.41 -16.27 1.61
N SER A 52 17.56 -15.59 1.43
CA SER A 52 18.68 -15.74 2.36
C SER A 52 18.32 -15.23 3.76
N TYR A 53 17.32 -14.34 3.88
CA TYR A 53 16.89 -13.73 5.15
C TYR A 53 15.37 -13.47 5.21
N PRO A 54 14.51 -14.50 5.38
CA PRO A 54 13.04 -14.35 5.34
C PRO A 54 12.50 -13.50 6.50
N LYS A 55 13.13 -13.60 7.68
CA LYS A 55 12.79 -12.77 8.85
C LYS A 55 13.04 -11.29 8.55
N ALA A 56 14.19 -10.95 7.97
CA ALA A 56 14.53 -9.55 7.67
C ALA A 56 13.60 -8.93 6.62
N GLU A 57 13.22 -9.71 5.59
CA GLU A 57 12.27 -9.27 4.56
C GLU A 57 10.89 -8.98 5.17
N LEU A 58 10.38 -9.87 6.02
CA LEU A 58 9.12 -9.68 6.73
C LEU A 58 9.15 -8.42 7.62
N TRP A 59 10.19 -8.26 8.42
CA TRP A 59 10.37 -7.10 9.30
C TRP A 59 10.42 -5.79 8.50
N ARG A 60 11.20 -5.76 7.42
CA ARG A 60 11.29 -4.59 6.54
C ARG A 60 9.93 -4.23 5.95
N HIS A 61 9.18 -5.21 5.45
CA HIS A 61 7.87 -4.98 4.88
C HIS A 61 6.88 -4.45 5.92
N CYS A 62 6.82 -5.07 7.09
CA CYS A 62 5.93 -4.64 8.17
C CYS A 62 6.28 -3.24 8.67
N LEU A 63 7.56 -2.90 8.83
CA LEU A 63 7.99 -1.55 9.20
C LEU A 63 7.62 -0.51 8.14
N LEU A 64 7.82 -0.82 6.86
CA LEU A 64 7.43 0.07 5.76
C LEU A 64 5.91 0.28 5.73
N ARG A 65 5.13 -0.77 5.96
CA ARG A 65 3.66 -0.69 6.10
C ARG A 65 3.23 0.16 7.30
N GLY A 66 3.90 -0.01 8.44
CA GLY A 66 3.70 0.81 9.63
C GLY A 66 3.99 2.28 9.37
N ALA A 67 5.11 2.57 8.71
CA ALA A 67 5.48 3.92 8.29
C ALA A 67 4.43 4.53 7.34
N ASN A 68 3.98 3.76 6.34
CA ASN A 68 2.96 4.17 5.37
C ASN A 68 1.65 4.54 6.06
N LEU A 69 1.17 3.69 6.97
CA LEU A 69 -0.05 3.97 7.74
C LEU A 69 0.13 5.18 8.67
N GLY A 70 1.25 5.26 9.39
CA GLY A 70 1.55 6.37 10.28
C GLY A 70 1.61 7.72 9.57
N SER A 71 2.27 7.78 8.41
CA SER A 71 2.31 8.99 7.59
C SER A 71 0.93 9.33 7.02
N PHE A 72 0.21 8.35 6.49
CA PHE A 72 -1.13 8.58 5.94
C PHE A 72 -2.11 9.14 6.98
N VAL A 73 -2.17 8.54 8.16
CA VAL A 73 -3.00 9.00 9.29
C VAL A 73 -2.59 10.42 9.68
N SER A 74 -1.30 10.69 9.78
CA SER A 74 -0.81 12.03 10.13
C SER A 74 -1.20 13.11 9.12
N ILE A 75 -1.29 12.79 7.83
CA ILE A 75 -1.72 13.73 6.79
C ILE A 75 -3.22 13.98 6.88
N ILE A 76 -4.02 12.92 7.04
CA ILE A 76 -5.48 13.01 7.16
C ILE A 76 -5.89 13.85 8.36
N PHE A 77 -5.28 13.65 9.53
CA PHE A 77 -5.61 14.39 10.75
C PHE A 77 -4.83 15.70 10.87
N GLY A 78 -3.60 15.75 10.40
CA GLY A 78 -2.74 16.93 10.50
C GLY A 78 -3.23 18.09 9.64
N THR A 79 -3.72 17.82 8.43
CA THR A 79 -4.22 18.84 7.51
C THR A 79 -5.41 19.64 8.09
N PRO A 80 -6.54 19.03 8.51
CA PRO A 80 -7.67 19.78 9.07
C PRO A 80 -7.30 20.50 10.36
N VAL A 81 -6.45 19.92 11.22
CA VAL A 81 -5.98 20.57 12.45
C VAL A 81 -5.15 21.83 12.15
N LEU A 82 -4.30 21.79 11.13
CA LEU A 82 -3.51 22.96 10.70
C LEU A 82 -4.37 24.04 10.06
N LEU A 83 -5.37 23.65 9.26
CA LEU A 83 -6.33 24.57 8.66
C LEU A 83 -7.21 25.24 9.72
N TYR A 84 -7.69 24.49 10.72
CA TYR A 84 -8.45 25.01 11.85
C TYR A 84 -7.63 26.02 12.68
N LYS A 85 -6.31 25.79 12.82
CA LYS A 85 -5.38 26.74 13.45
C LYS A 85 -5.06 27.98 12.59
N GLY A 86 -5.71 28.15 11.44
CA GLY A 86 -5.56 29.33 10.59
C GLY A 86 -4.30 29.36 9.73
N VAL A 87 -3.59 28.24 9.57
CA VAL A 87 -2.43 28.17 8.68
C VAL A 87 -2.91 28.13 7.22
N ARG A 88 -2.87 29.28 6.55
CA ARG A 88 -3.32 29.40 5.14
C ARG A 88 -2.17 29.35 4.12
N GLN A 89 -0.95 29.64 4.54
CA GLN A 89 0.20 29.65 3.63
C GLN A 89 0.62 28.21 3.29
N PRO A 90 0.67 27.81 2.01
CA PRO A 90 0.90 26.42 1.60
C PRO A 90 2.30 25.93 2.01
N ILE A 91 3.31 26.80 1.94
CA ILE A 91 4.69 26.47 2.32
C ILE A 91 4.76 26.16 3.83
N THR A 92 4.17 27.02 4.66
CA THR A 92 4.14 26.82 6.12
C THR A 92 3.31 25.60 6.51
N LEU A 93 2.23 25.33 5.77
CA LEU A 93 1.42 24.13 5.96
C LEU A 93 2.26 22.89 5.68
N LEU A 94 2.97 22.84 4.56
CA LEU A 94 3.81 21.70 4.17
C LEU A 94 4.95 21.45 5.17
N GLN A 95 5.60 22.52 5.66
CA GLN A 95 6.64 22.44 6.69
C GLN A 95 6.13 21.95 8.05
N ARG A 96 4.91 22.34 8.44
CA ARG A 96 4.30 21.86 9.69
C ARG A 96 3.82 20.42 9.52
N LEU A 97 3.26 20.09 8.36
CA LEU A 97 2.79 18.76 8.03
C LEU A 97 3.93 17.74 7.97
N SER A 98 5.10 18.11 7.44
CA SER A 98 6.28 17.25 7.41
C SER A 98 6.76 16.88 8.82
N ARG A 99 6.71 17.83 9.77
CA ARG A 99 7.02 17.56 11.19
C ARG A 99 6.01 16.61 11.82
N ILE A 100 4.71 16.87 11.63
CA ILE A 100 3.65 15.99 12.15
C ILE A 100 3.76 14.59 11.55
N SER A 101 4.08 14.50 10.26
CA SER A 101 4.29 13.25 9.55
C SER A 101 5.48 12.46 10.07
N THR A 102 6.56 13.14 10.47
CA THR A 102 7.71 12.47 11.09
C THR A 102 7.32 11.77 12.41
N TYR A 103 6.50 12.42 13.24
CA TYR A 103 5.96 11.78 14.45
C TYR A 103 5.01 10.64 14.12
N GLY A 104 4.14 10.81 13.12
CA GLY A 104 3.23 9.77 12.65
C GLY A 104 3.95 8.52 12.17
N VAL A 105 4.99 8.69 11.34
CA VAL A 105 5.86 7.59 10.88
C VAL A 105 6.54 6.90 12.05
N GLY A 106 7.11 7.66 12.99
CA GLY A 106 7.75 7.10 14.18
C GLY A 106 6.79 6.22 15.00
N CYS A 107 5.60 6.74 15.31
CA CYS A 107 4.56 5.99 16.01
C CYS A 107 4.10 4.75 15.23
N GLY A 108 3.91 4.89 13.90
CA GLY A 108 3.49 3.79 13.03
C GLY A 108 4.54 2.67 12.93
N MET A 109 5.82 3.02 12.84
CA MET A 109 6.92 2.06 12.84
C MET A 109 7.03 1.33 14.17
N LEU A 110 6.92 2.04 15.30
CA LEU A 110 6.94 1.42 16.63
C LEU A 110 5.79 0.44 16.79
N LEU A 111 4.57 0.84 16.41
CA LEU A 111 3.40 -0.04 16.48
C LEU A 111 3.59 -1.29 15.59
N ALA A 112 4.08 -1.11 14.36
CA ALA A 112 4.37 -2.21 13.46
C ALA A 112 5.48 -3.13 13.98
N ALA A 113 6.52 -2.60 14.60
CA ALA A 113 7.59 -3.39 15.22
C ALA A 113 7.04 -4.28 16.34
N VAL A 114 6.21 -3.71 17.22
CA VAL A 114 5.56 -4.46 18.31
C VAL A 114 4.61 -5.53 17.78
N MET A 115 3.79 -5.18 16.77
CA MET A 115 2.91 -6.16 16.11
C MET A 115 3.70 -7.28 15.44
N THR A 116 4.80 -6.95 14.76
CA THR A 116 5.65 -7.95 14.09
C THR A 116 6.32 -8.85 15.11
N ALA A 117 6.88 -8.30 16.18
CA ALA A 117 7.47 -9.08 17.28
C ALA A 117 6.48 -10.08 17.87
N ASN A 118 5.27 -9.61 18.23
CA ASN A 118 4.20 -10.45 18.75
C ASN A 118 3.78 -11.52 17.74
N MET A 119 3.69 -11.17 16.45
CA MET A 119 3.28 -12.11 15.42
C MET A 119 4.35 -13.16 15.12
N THR A 120 5.63 -12.84 15.31
CA THR A 120 6.73 -13.79 15.14
C THR A 120 6.98 -14.65 16.37
N TRP A 121 6.47 -14.26 17.54
CA TRP A 121 6.66 -15.00 18.77
C TRP A 121 5.91 -16.34 18.71
N GLY A 122 6.65 -17.45 18.66
CA GLY A 122 6.08 -18.80 18.65
C GLY A 122 5.82 -19.41 17.27
N ASN A 123 6.09 -18.70 16.17
CA ASN A 123 5.99 -19.29 14.83
C ASN A 123 7.27 -20.07 14.49
N THR A 124 7.10 -21.19 13.79
CA THR A 124 8.23 -21.97 13.24
C THR A 124 8.85 -21.26 12.03
N GLU A 125 10.11 -21.58 11.71
CA GLU A 125 10.82 -20.94 10.60
C GLU A 125 10.16 -21.22 9.25
N GLU A 126 9.57 -22.40 9.08
CA GLU A 126 8.81 -22.80 7.90
C GLU A 126 7.55 -21.92 7.69
N GLN A 127 6.82 -21.59 8.75
CA GLN A 127 5.66 -20.71 8.67
C GLN A 127 6.06 -19.27 8.29
N ILE A 128 7.19 -18.80 8.81
CA ILE A 128 7.74 -17.49 8.45
C ILE A 128 8.16 -17.50 6.97
N PHE A 129 8.76 -18.60 6.50
CA PHE A 129 9.13 -18.78 5.11
C PHE A 129 7.91 -18.75 4.18
N ASP A 130 6.87 -19.54 4.43
CA ASP A 130 5.63 -19.53 3.61
C ASP A 130 5.00 -18.13 3.55
N ARG A 131 4.97 -17.41 4.69
CA ARG A 131 4.46 -16.04 4.72
C ARG A 131 5.33 -15.10 3.87
N SER A 132 6.65 -15.16 4.00
CA SER A 132 7.57 -14.33 3.21
C SER A 132 7.48 -14.63 1.71
N TYR A 133 7.30 -15.91 1.35
CA TYR A 133 7.06 -16.34 -0.02
C TYR A 133 5.78 -15.70 -0.57
N ARG A 134 4.64 -15.83 0.12
CA ARG A 134 3.37 -15.23 -0.32
C ARG A 134 3.45 -13.71 -0.49
N LEU A 135 4.22 -13.02 0.36
CA LEU A 135 4.43 -11.58 0.25
C LEU A 135 5.20 -11.21 -1.04
N ARG A 136 6.26 -11.94 -1.36
CA ARG A 136 7.11 -11.67 -2.53
C ARG A 136 6.39 -11.88 -3.85
N TYR A 137 5.51 -12.87 -3.94
CA TYR A 137 4.74 -13.15 -5.16
C TYR A 137 3.47 -12.30 -5.29
N ASN A 138 3.10 -11.50 -4.28
CA ASN A 138 1.98 -10.58 -4.39
C ASN A 138 2.38 -9.30 -5.12
N LYS A 139 2.21 -9.30 -6.46
CA LYS A 139 2.53 -8.16 -7.35
C LYS A 139 1.94 -6.83 -6.88
N GLY A 140 0.73 -6.85 -6.30
CA GLY A 140 0.07 -5.64 -5.80
C GLY A 140 0.77 -5.02 -4.59
N GLN A 141 1.37 -5.84 -3.73
CA GLN A 141 2.14 -5.37 -2.58
C GLN A 141 3.51 -4.84 -3.01
N VAL A 142 4.18 -5.52 -3.94
CA VAL A 142 5.48 -5.09 -4.49
C VAL A 142 5.38 -3.73 -5.18
N LEU A 143 4.33 -3.50 -5.97
CA LEU A 143 4.11 -2.20 -6.63
C LEU A 143 3.94 -1.07 -5.61
N MET A 144 3.20 -1.34 -4.52
CA MET A 144 3.02 -0.36 -3.45
C MET A 144 4.33 -0.04 -2.72
N ASP A 145 5.19 -1.02 -2.51
CA ASP A 145 6.49 -0.81 -1.88
C ASP A 145 7.39 0.03 -2.80
N GLN A 146 7.40 -0.24 -4.12
CA GLN A 146 8.14 0.57 -5.12
C GLN A 146 7.68 2.04 -5.13
N VAL A 147 6.37 2.29 -5.15
CA VAL A 147 5.81 3.65 -5.10
C VAL A 147 6.20 4.35 -3.79
N SER A 148 6.19 3.63 -2.68
CA SER A 148 6.62 4.15 -1.37
C SER A 148 8.10 4.56 -1.39
N TYR A 149 8.98 3.75 -1.99
CA TYR A 149 10.41 4.10 -2.14
C TYR A 149 10.60 5.34 -3.01
N VAL A 150 9.89 5.46 -4.13
CA VAL A 150 9.93 6.66 -4.97
C VAL A 150 9.50 7.90 -4.17
N GLY A 151 8.42 7.78 -3.37
CA GLY A 151 7.96 8.85 -2.48
C GLY A 151 8.98 9.24 -1.41
N VAL A 152 9.64 8.27 -0.78
CA VAL A 152 10.69 8.48 0.22
C VAL A 152 11.90 9.18 -0.39
N ILE A 153 12.40 8.68 -1.53
CA ILE A 153 13.59 9.23 -2.20
C ILE A 153 13.28 10.64 -2.70
N GLY A 154 12.16 10.81 -3.42
CA GLY A 154 11.74 12.10 -3.96
C GLY A 154 11.47 13.13 -2.86
N GLY A 155 10.72 12.74 -1.83
CA GLY A 155 10.44 13.59 -0.67
C GLY A 155 11.71 13.93 0.11
N GLY A 156 12.61 12.97 0.29
CA GLY A 156 13.86 13.17 1.02
C GLY A 156 14.82 14.12 0.30
N LEU A 157 14.97 13.97 -1.02
CA LEU A 157 15.76 14.90 -1.83
C LEU A 157 15.16 16.31 -1.80
N ALA A 158 13.85 16.44 -2.02
CA ALA A 158 13.16 17.73 -1.98
C ALA A 158 13.28 18.41 -0.59
N GLY A 159 13.09 17.64 0.48
CA GLY A 159 13.20 18.11 1.85
C GLY A 159 14.62 18.55 2.21
N GLY A 160 15.63 17.77 1.82
CA GLY A 160 17.03 18.10 2.04
C GLY A 160 17.43 19.40 1.32
N LEU A 161 17.03 19.55 0.06
CA LEU A 161 17.29 20.76 -0.73
C LEU A 161 16.58 22.00 -0.17
N SER A 162 15.39 21.85 0.41
CA SER A 162 14.64 22.95 1.00
C SER A 162 15.24 23.50 2.31
N SER A 163 16.15 22.76 2.95
CA SER A 163 16.74 23.11 4.24
C SER A 163 18.25 22.83 4.23
N PRO A 164 19.05 23.61 3.47
CA PRO A 164 20.47 23.33 3.25
C PRO A 164 21.29 23.37 4.55
N ALA A 165 20.90 24.21 5.52
CA ALA A 165 21.56 24.28 6.82
C ALA A 165 21.36 23.02 7.70
N ASN A 166 20.35 22.19 7.41
CA ASN A 166 20.03 20.97 8.16
C ASN A 166 19.58 19.86 7.21
N TRP A 167 20.43 19.53 6.23
CA TRP A 167 20.11 18.61 5.14
C TRP A 167 19.52 17.27 5.63
N CYS A 168 20.08 16.67 6.68
CA CYS A 168 19.58 15.42 7.25
C CYS A 168 18.17 15.56 7.84
N LYS A 169 17.90 16.64 8.60
CA LYS A 169 16.57 16.85 9.21
C LYS A 169 15.53 17.17 8.15
N GLY A 170 15.87 18.04 7.19
CA GLY A 170 15.01 18.36 6.06
C GLY A 170 14.72 17.14 5.21
N GLY A 171 15.74 16.32 4.96
CA GLY A 171 15.61 15.07 4.20
C GLY A 171 14.71 14.04 4.89
N VAL A 172 14.87 13.82 6.19
CA VAL A 172 13.99 12.90 6.93
C VAL A 172 12.54 13.41 6.94
N GLN A 173 12.32 14.68 7.22
CA GLN A 173 10.98 15.27 7.23
C GLN A 173 10.32 15.21 5.84
N GLY A 174 11.08 15.49 4.79
CA GLY A 174 10.63 15.38 3.41
C GLY A 174 10.31 13.95 3.01
N ALA A 175 11.15 12.98 3.41
CA ALA A 175 10.93 11.56 3.16
C ALA A 175 9.64 11.05 3.82
N CYS A 176 9.40 11.41 5.08
CA CYS A 176 8.18 11.03 5.80
C CYS A 176 6.92 11.57 5.13
N LEU A 177 6.95 12.85 4.71
CA LEU A 177 5.84 13.47 4.00
C LEU A 177 5.63 12.86 2.61
N GLY A 178 6.71 12.66 1.85
CA GLY A 178 6.67 12.06 0.53
C GLY A 178 6.11 10.64 0.53
N LEU A 179 6.41 9.87 1.58
CA LEU A 179 5.87 8.54 1.80
C LEU A 179 4.34 8.56 1.99
N GLY A 180 3.81 9.48 2.80
CA GLY A 180 2.36 9.61 2.98
C GLY A 180 1.64 10.12 1.72
N LEU A 181 2.23 11.06 1.00
CA LEU A 181 1.70 11.54 -0.28
C LEU A 181 1.72 10.47 -1.37
N ALA A 182 2.74 9.62 -1.41
CA ALA A 182 2.81 8.50 -2.36
C ALA A 182 1.68 7.50 -2.12
N VAL A 183 1.41 7.14 -0.86
CA VAL A 183 0.29 6.27 -0.48
C VAL A 183 -1.05 6.91 -0.85
N PHE A 184 -1.22 8.20 -0.54
CA PHE A 184 -2.43 8.95 -0.88
C PHE A 184 -2.67 8.99 -2.39
N THR A 185 -1.62 9.29 -3.15
CA THR A 185 -1.65 9.33 -4.63
C THR A 185 -2.01 7.97 -5.20
N GLN A 186 -1.45 6.89 -4.64
CA GLN A 186 -1.79 5.53 -5.07
C GLN A 186 -3.26 5.18 -4.77
N MET A 187 -3.80 5.58 -3.62
CA MET A 187 -5.22 5.38 -3.32
C MET A 187 -6.13 6.12 -4.29
N LEU A 188 -5.74 7.32 -4.72
CA LEU A 188 -6.47 8.10 -5.72
C LEU A 188 -6.36 7.53 -7.13
N LEU A 189 -5.22 6.93 -7.49
CA LEU A 189 -4.97 6.42 -8.85
C LEU A 189 -5.42 4.96 -9.08
N LYS A 190 -5.61 4.16 -8.02
CA LYS A 190 -6.14 2.79 -8.12
C LYS A 190 -7.40 2.63 -8.99
N PRO A 191 -8.44 3.49 -8.90
CA PRO A 191 -9.62 3.34 -9.76
C PRO A 191 -9.33 3.49 -11.26
N LEU A 192 -8.23 4.15 -11.65
CA LEU A 192 -7.93 4.42 -13.05
C LEU A 192 -7.14 3.29 -13.73
N VAL A 193 -6.37 2.51 -12.97
CA VAL A 193 -5.56 1.41 -13.52
C VAL A 193 -6.42 0.19 -13.83
N VAL A 194 -7.41 -0.11 -12.98
CA VAL A 194 -8.34 -1.24 -13.19
C VAL A 194 -9.14 -1.12 -14.49
N SER A 195 -9.36 0.10 -14.98
CA SER A 195 -10.13 0.33 -16.21
C SER A 195 -9.34 0.11 -17.51
N LYS A 196 -8.01 -0.08 -17.46
CA LYS A 196 -7.18 -0.30 -18.67
C LYS A 196 -6.97 -1.77 -19.01
N ASP A 197 -7.34 -2.67 -18.09
CA ASP A 197 -7.23 -4.12 -18.27
C ASP A 197 -8.58 -4.77 -18.65
N LEU A 198 -9.60 -3.95 -18.98
CA LEU A 198 -10.93 -4.31 -19.47
C LEU A 198 -11.07 -3.91 -20.94
#